data_AF-A0A7J4FB16-F1
#
_entry.id   AF-A0A7J4FB16-F1
#
_cell.length_a   1.000
_cell.length_b   1.000
_cell.length_c   1.000
_cell.angle_alpha   90.00
_cell.angle_beta   90.00
_cell.angle_gamma   90.00
#
_symmetry.space_group_name_H-M   'P 1'
#
loop_
_entity.id
_entity.type
_entity.pdbx_description
1 polymer ?
#
loop_
_entity_poly.entity_id
_entity_poly.type
_entity_poly.pdbx_seq_one_letter_code
_entity_poly.pdbx_strand_id
1 'polypeptide(L)'
;MALMYLAISIAVLRKILWTPGAVGLRHDWPIPSDPELVGPWEWPYTWSSHSLGFESHHILPFLDPLLYVQLGLSGEAVTKALLVLLLTLSGVAMYGLCRVVGLKEAPSFVGGLFYSLTPVVFNKIVAGHVFYLMSYACSPLLLGCFAVSVHEGRIDRRSLALAALFFTLACAHAIFLPMLLFLLVAYCLFAGDLRRILGRAKALALLLAAFTAVNAARRRARALA
;
A
#
# COMPACT_ATOMS: atom_id res chain seq x y z
N MET A 1 11.37 17.38 -1.00
CA MET A 1 10.65 16.41 -1.87
C MET A 1 9.29 16.00 -1.33
N ALA A 2 9.17 15.37 -0.15
CA ALA A 2 7.86 14.95 0.36
C ALA A 2 6.82 16.07 0.44
N LEU A 3 7.21 17.26 0.92
CA LEU A 3 6.34 18.45 0.94
C LEU A 3 5.87 18.90 -0.45
N MET A 4 6.70 18.74 -1.48
CA MET A 4 6.32 19.08 -2.86
C MET A 4 5.28 18.09 -3.38
N TYR A 5 5.46 16.78 -3.16
CA TYR A 5 4.45 15.79 -3.49
C TYR A 5 3.15 16.01 -2.72
N LEU A 6 3.24 16.41 -1.44
CA LEU A 6 2.06 16.74 -0.65
C LEU A 6 1.31 17.93 -1.24
N ALA A 7 2.02 19.02 -1.55
CA ALA A 7 1.43 20.21 -2.17
C ALA A 7 0.77 19.87 -3.53
N ILE A 8 1.42 19.04 -4.35
CA ILE A 8 0.88 18.60 -5.63
C ILE A 8 -0.36 17.72 -5.44
N SER A 9 -0.33 16.76 -4.50
CA SER A 9 -1.49 15.92 -4.18
C SER A 9 -2.69 16.75 -3.76
N ILE A 10 -2.49 17.75 -2.88
CA ILE A 10 -3.54 18.69 -2.46
C ILE A 10 -4.04 19.50 -3.67
N ALA A 11 -3.14 20.02 -4.50
CA ALA A 11 -3.52 20.83 -5.66
C ALA A 11 -4.32 20.01 -6.69
N VAL A 12 -3.94 18.77 -6.96
CA VAL A 12 -4.63 17.86 -7.87
C VAL A 12 -6.00 17.46 -7.32
N LEU A 13 -6.07 17.11 -6.04
CA LEU A 13 -7.30 16.68 -5.38
C LEU A 13 -8.19 17.85 -4.91
N ARG A 14 -7.83 19.11 -5.19
CA ARG A 14 -8.54 20.30 -4.66
C ARG A 14 -10.05 20.29 -4.88
N LYS A 15 -10.54 19.78 -6.01
CA LYS A 15 -12.00 19.71 -6.19
C LYS A 15 -12.64 18.69 -5.24
N ILE A 16 -12.01 17.52 -5.08
CA ILE A 16 -12.48 16.47 -4.17
C ILE A 16 -12.41 16.92 -2.71
N LEU A 17 -11.33 17.59 -2.32
CA LEU A 17 -11.13 18.02 -0.93
C LEU A 17 -12.18 19.05 -0.48
N TRP A 18 -12.58 19.96 -1.36
CA TRP A 18 -13.54 21.03 -1.06
C TRP A 18 -15.00 20.66 -1.34
N THR A 19 -15.29 19.57 -2.05
CA THR A 19 -16.66 19.08 -2.21
C THR A 19 -17.13 18.43 -0.90
N PRO A 20 -18.29 18.80 -0.33
CA PRO A 20 -18.83 18.16 0.86
C PRO A 20 -19.11 16.66 0.64
N GLY A 21 -18.91 15.86 1.69
CA GLY A 21 -19.15 14.41 1.68
C GLY A 21 -17.90 13.56 1.53
N ALA A 22 -18.04 12.28 1.86
CA ALA A 22 -17.00 11.28 1.68
C ALA A 22 -16.73 11.00 0.20
N VAL A 23 -15.52 10.57 -0.11
CA VAL A 23 -15.12 10.29 -1.51
C VAL A 23 -15.69 8.97 -1.98
N GLY A 24 -16.23 8.95 -3.20
CA GLY A 24 -16.70 7.76 -3.92
C GLY A 24 -18.21 7.58 -3.94
N LEU A 25 -18.67 6.55 -4.64
CA LEU A 25 -20.05 6.09 -4.57
C LEU A 25 -20.28 5.36 -3.24
N ARG A 26 -21.47 5.51 -2.65
CA ARG A 26 -21.85 5.06 -1.29
C ARG A 26 -21.51 3.60 -0.95
N HIS A 27 -21.24 2.76 -1.94
CA HIS A 27 -20.93 1.33 -1.77
C HIS A 27 -19.51 0.92 -2.20
N ASP A 28 -18.76 1.82 -2.82
CA ASP A 28 -17.46 1.50 -3.43
C ASP A 28 -16.31 1.73 -2.45
N TRP A 29 -16.47 2.70 -1.56
CA TRP A 29 -15.54 2.93 -0.48
C TRP A 29 -15.99 2.16 0.75
N PRO A 30 -15.10 1.34 1.32
CA PRO A 30 -15.46 0.55 2.48
C PRO A 30 -15.44 1.39 3.78
N ILE A 31 -15.12 2.69 3.67
CA ILE A 31 -15.13 3.66 4.75
C ILE A 31 -16.53 4.30 4.84
N PRO A 32 -17.26 4.13 5.96
CA PRO A 32 -18.57 4.76 6.14
C PRO A 32 -18.43 6.28 6.24
N SER A 33 -19.41 7.01 5.68
CA SER A 33 -19.45 8.49 5.70
C SER A 33 -19.62 9.06 7.10
N ASP A 34 -20.51 8.44 7.88
CA ASP A 34 -20.96 8.93 9.17
C ASP A 34 -20.38 8.07 10.30
N PRO A 35 -19.76 8.66 11.33
CA PRO A 35 -19.22 7.93 12.48
C PRO A 35 -20.27 7.09 13.21
N GLU A 36 -21.54 7.50 13.18
CA GLU A 36 -22.66 6.77 13.77
C GLU A 36 -22.93 5.44 13.05
N LEU A 37 -22.62 5.37 11.74
CA LEU A 37 -22.62 4.13 10.97
C LEU A 37 -21.41 3.25 11.30
N VAL A 38 -20.49 3.70 12.14
CA VAL A 38 -19.42 2.92 12.78
C VAL A 38 -19.79 2.63 14.24
N GLY A 39 -21.08 2.44 14.57
CA GLY A 39 -21.56 2.04 15.91
C GLY A 39 -20.79 0.88 16.59
N PRO A 40 -21.30 0.29 17.68
CA PRO A 40 -20.63 -0.86 18.32
C PRO A 40 -20.77 -2.12 17.45
N TRP A 41 -20.36 -2.05 16.17
CA TRP A 41 -20.22 -3.18 15.28
C TRP A 41 -19.27 -4.14 15.96
N GLU A 42 -19.79 -5.35 16.18
CA GLU A 42 -19.16 -6.65 16.40
C GLU A 42 -17.63 -6.74 16.17
N TRP A 43 -16.84 -5.90 16.84
CA TRP A 43 -15.48 -5.55 16.43
C TRP A 43 -14.40 -6.62 16.69
N PRO A 44 -14.62 -7.66 17.51
CA PRO A 44 -13.77 -8.84 17.43
C PRO A 44 -14.39 -9.97 16.59
N TYR A 45 -15.65 -9.87 16.17
CA TYR A 45 -16.33 -10.97 15.50
C TYR A 45 -16.14 -10.89 14.00
N THR A 46 -15.72 -12.00 13.42
CA THR A 46 -15.61 -12.19 11.97
C THR A 46 -16.98 -12.37 11.32
N TRP A 47 -18.02 -12.67 12.11
CA TRP A 47 -19.37 -12.95 11.63
C TRP A 47 -20.27 -11.74 11.86
N SER A 48 -20.88 -11.24 10.78
CA SER A 48 -21.98 -10.29 10.86
C SER A 48 -23.31 -11.01 10.72
N SER A 49 -24.23 -10.77 11.66
CA SER A 49 -25.61 -11.28 11.59
C SER A 49 -26.47 -10.61 10.51
N HIS A 50 -25.97 -9.54 9.87
CA HIS A 50 -26.64 -8.88 8.77
C HIS A 50 -26.73 -9.76 7.51
N SER A 51 -27.76 -9.55 6.69
CA SER A 51 -27.97 -10.26 5.41
C SER A 51 -27.90 -11.79 5.51
N LEU A 52 -28.50 -12.39 6.55
CA LEU A 52 -28.48 -13.83 6.83
C LEU A 52 -27.11 -14.41 7.22
N GLY A 53 -26.12 -13.57 7.49
CA GLY A 53 -24.77 -14.00 7.85
C GLY A 53 -23.76 -13.73 6.75
N PHE A 54 -22.80 -12.85 7.00
CA PHE A 54 -21.62 -12.71 6.13
C PHE A 54 -20.35 -12.46 6.94
N GLU A 55 -19.19 -12.81 6.36
CA GLU A 55 -17.90 -12.50 6.98
C GLU A 55 -17.67 -10.99 6.92
N SER A 56 -17.55 -10.32 8.07
CA SER A 56 -17.27 -8.89 8.12
C SER A 56 -15.86 -8.63 7.58
N HIS A 57 -15.78 -8.06 6.38
CA HIS A 57 -14.52 -7.64 5.77
C HIS A 57 -14.15 -6.23 6.23
N HIS A 58 -13.78 -6.09 7.50
CA HIS A 58 -13.14 -4.84 7.96
C HIS A 58 -11.82 -4.66 7.21
N ILE A 59 -11.65 -3.50 6.59
CA ILE A 59 -10.55 -3.19 5.66
C ILE A 59 -9.23 -3.20 6.41
N LEU A 60 -9.28 -2.62 7.60
CA LEU A 60 -8.19 -2.46 8.53
C LEU A 60 -8.80 -2.56 9.93
N PRO A 61 -9.05 -3.78 10.44
CA PRO A 61 -9.76 -3.99 11.71
C PRO A 61 -9.13 -3.24 12.90
N PHE A 62 -7.88 -2.80 12.76
CA PHE A 62 -7.15 -2.01 13.75
C PHE A 62 -7.14 -0.49 13.49
N LEU A 63 -7.31 -0.03 12.25
CA LEU A 63 -7.32 1.41 11.94
C LEU A 63 -8.70 2.02 12.06
N ASP A 64 -9.77 1.29 11.73
CA ASP A 64 -11.12 1.82 11.82
C ASP A 64 -11.47 2.27 13.26
N PRO A 65 -11.22 1.48 14.33
CA PRO A 65 -11.49 1.91 15.70
C PRO A 65 -10.61 3.09 16.15
N LEU A 66 -9.35 3.12 15.73
CA LEU A 66 -8.45 4.23 16.06
C LEU A 66 -8.94 5.55 15.45
N LEU A 67 -9.32 5.52 14.17
CA LEU A 67 -9.67 6.72 13.42
C LEU A 67 -11.06 7.26 13.80
N TYR A 68 -12.06 6.39 13.96
CA TYR A 68 -13.44 6.82 14.24
C TYR A 68 -13.70 6.99 15.73
N VAL A 69 -13.28 6.03 16.56
CA VAL A 69 -13.66 6.00 17.98
C VAL A 69 -12.71 6.84 18.84
N GLN A 70 -11.40 6.73 18.61
CA GLN A 70 -10.42 7.43 19.45
C GLN A 70 -10.16 8.87 18.99
N LEU A 71 -10.13 9.11 17.68
CA LEU A 71 -9.83 10.43 17.12
C LEU A 71 -11.08 11.23 16.72
N GLY A 72 -12.27 10.62 16.70
CA GLY A 72 -13.52 11.30 16.36
C GLY A 72 -13.56 11.85 14.93
N LEU A 73 -12.77 11.29 14.01
CA LEU A 73 -12.72 11.76 12.62
C LEU A 73 -13.95 11.30 11.85
N SER A 74 -14.53 12.18 11.04
CA SER A 74 -15.59 11.78 10.10
C SER A 74 -15.03 10.92 8.96
N GLY A 75 -15.88 10.08 8.36
CA GLY A 75 -15.52 9.31 7.17
C GLY A 75 -15.07 10.18 6.01
N GLU A 76 -15.66 11.37 5.89
CA GLU A 76 -15.20 12.41 4.97
C GLU A 76 -13.74 12.81 5.23
N ALA A 77 -13.39 13.15 6.47
CA ALA A 77 -12.03 13.53 6.81
C ALA A 77 -11.04 12.39 6.55
N VAL A 78 -11.40 11.16 6.94
CA VAL A 78 -10.56 9.97 6.78
C VAL A 78 -10.33 9.65 5.30
N THR A 79 -11.39 9.57 4.48
CA THR A 79 -11.26 9.26 3.04
C THR A 79 -10.42 10.29 2.29
N LYS A 80 -10.65 11.58 2.55
CA LYS A 80 -9.89 12.68 1.93
C LYS A 80 -8.42 12.69 2.36
N ALA A 81 -8.16 12.53 3.65
CA ALA A 81 -6.79 12.46 4.18
C ALA A 81 -6.04 11.24 3.62
N LEU A 82 -6.70 10.09 3.56
CA LEU A 82 -6.14 8.85 3.02
C LEU A 82 -5.76 9.02 1.54
N LEU A 83 -6.58 9.69 0.73
CA LEU A 83 -6.26 9.96 -0.67
C LEU A 83 -5.02 10.84 -0.84
N VAL A 84 -4.95 11.93 -0.08
CA VAL A 84 -3.78 12.83 -0.10
C VAL A 84 -2.53 12.06 0.33
N LEU A 85 -2.64 11.24 1.38
CA LEU A 85 -1.54 10.43 1.90
C LEU A 85 -1.07 9.40 0.86
N LEU A 86 -1.98 8.62 0.28
CA LEU A 86 -1.64 7.57 -0.68
C LEU A 86 -1.01 8.16 -1.95
N LEU A 87 -1.56 9.25 -2.48
CA LEU A 87 -1.03 9.91 -3.68
C LEU A 87 0.37 10.49 -3.42
N THR A 88 0.56 11.12 -2.26
CA THR A 88 1.86 11.65 -1.82
C THR A 88 2.87 10.51 -1.62
N LEU A 89 2.45 9.43 -0.95
CA LEU A 89 3.29 8.28 -0.69
C LEU A 89 3.71 7.59 -1.98
N SER A 90 2.81 7.40 -2.96
CA SER A 90 3.16 6.86 -4.27
C SER A 90 4.24 7.69 -4.96
N GLY A 91 4.12 9.02 -4.95
CA GLY A 91 5.10 9.91 -5.57
C GLY A 91 6.46 9.88 -4.85
N VAL A 92 6.46 9.96 -3.53
CA VAL A 92 7.68 9.90 -2.70
C VAL A 92 8.36 8.54 -2.81
N ALA A 93 7.60 7.46 -2.77
CA ALA A 93 8.11 6.10 -2.89
C ALA A 93 8.79 5.89 -4.24
N MET A 94 8.14 6.29 -5.33
CA MET A 94 8.71 6.16 -6.67
C MET A 94 9.93 7.07 -6.85
N TYR A 95 9.89 8.31 -6.35
CA TYR A 95 11.08 9.16 -6.28
C TYR A 95 12.24 8.44 -5.57
N GLY A 96 11.97 7.83 -4.40
CA GLY A 96 12.94 7.06 -3.65
C GLY A 96 13.52 5.89 -4.45
N LEU A 97 12.66 5.09 -5.11
CA LEU A 97 13.12 4.02 -5.99
C LEU A 97 14.00 4.54 -7.13
N CYS A 98 13.59 5.62 -7.80
CA CYS A 98 14.39 6.26 -8.85
C CYS A 98 15.77 6.70 -8.34
N ARG A 99 15.85 7.19 -7.09
CA ARG A 99 17.13 7.53 -6.45
C ARG A 99 17.98 6.31 -6.13
N VAL A 100 17.36 5.22 -5.68
CA VAL A 100 18.05 3.93 -5.41
C VAL A 100 18.67 3.36 -6.68
N VAL A 101 18.00 3.47 -7.83
CA VAL A 101 18.56 3.00 -9.12
C VAL A 101 19.55 3.99 -9.76
N GLY A 102 19.85 5.12 -9.10
CA GLY A 102 20.90 6.05 -9.52
C GLY A 102 20.45 7.19 -10.45
N LEU A 103 19.14 7.41 -10.66
CA LEU A 103 18.68 8.58 -11.43
C LEU A 103 18.94 9.88 -10.67
N LYS A 104 19.22 10.97 -11.40
CA LYS A 104 19.38 12.33 -10.85
C LYS A 104 18.07 12.86 -10.25
N GLU A 105 18.15 13.89 -9.42
CA GLU A 105 17.00 14.43 -8.66
C GLU A 105 15.81 14.86 -9.55
N ALA A 106 16.06 15.65 -10.60
CA ALA A 106 15.01 16.10 -11.51
C ALA A 106 14.27 14.94 -12.22
N PRO A 107 14.94 13.98 -12.90
CA PRO A 107 14.23 12.85 -13.49
C PRO A 107 13.58 11.93 -12.45
N SER A 108 14.15 11.78 -11.24
CA SER A 108 13.47 11.06 -10.15
C SER A 108 12.17 11.75 -9.72
N PHE A 109 12.17 13.09 -9.69
CA PHE A 109 10.97 13.87 -9.38
C PHE A 109 9.90 13.70 -10.47
N VAL A 110 10.29 13.79 -11.75
CA VAL A 110 9.37 13.53 -12.87
C VAL A 110 8.83 12.10 -12.84
N GLY A 111 9.68 11.11 -12.54
CA GLY A 111 9.28 9.71 -12.42
C GLY A 111 8.25 9.48 -11.32
N GLY A 112 8.40 10.12 -10.16
CA GLY A 112 7.41 10.03 -9.09
C GLY A 112 6.09 10.73 -9.42
N LEU A 113 6.12 11.86 -10.13
CA LEU A 113 4.90 12.51 -10.63
C LEU A 113 4.17 11.64 -11.65
N PHE A 114 4.91 11.07 -12.61
CA PHE A 114 4.32 10.21 -13.62
C PHE A 114 3.66 8.99 -12.98
N TYR A 115 4.30 8.40 -11.97
CA TYR A 115 3.75 7.26 -11.26
C TYR A 115 2.52 7.60 -10.41
N SER A 116 2.52 8.71 -9.65
CA SER A 116 1.39 9.05 -8.79
C SER A 116 0.19 9.60 -9.58
N LEU A 117 0.41 10.25 -10.72
CA LEU A 117 -0.65 10.92 -11.50
C LEU A 117 -1.11 10.13 -12.73
N THR A 118 -0.95 8.80 -12.74
CA THR A 118 -1.44 7.99 -13.87
C THR A 118 -2.98 7.97 -13.93
N PRO A 119 -3.58 7.84 -15.13
CA PRO A 119 -5.03 7.66 -15.27
C PRO A 119 -5.58 6.49 -14.46
N VAL A 120 -4.80 5.42 -14.29
CA VAL A 120 -5.18 4.25 -13.51
C VAL A 120 -5.42 4.61 -12.04
N VAL A 121 -4.58 5.48 -11.45
CA VAL A 121 -4.76 5.94 -10.06
C VAL A 121 -6.10 6.65 -9.93
N PHE A 122 -6.43 7.58 -10.82
CA PHE A 122 -7.72 8.30 -10.77
C PHE A 122 -8.92 7.37 -10.97
N ASN A 123 -8.85 6.43 -11.91
CA ASN A 123 -9.91 5.44 -12.09
C ASN A 123 -10.14 4.61 -10.82
N LYS A 124 -9.08 4.30 -10.06
CA LYS A 124 -9.17 3.54 -8.81
C LYS A 124 -9.62 4.38 -7.62
N ILE A 125 -9.34 5.68 -7.62
CA ILE A 125 -9.92 6.63 -6.66
C ILE A 125 -11.44 6.71 -6.87
N VAL A 126 -11.89 6.88 -8.11
CA VAL A 126 -13.33 6.95 -8.44
C VAL A 126 -14.02 5.64 -8.07
N ALA A 127 -13.41 4.50 -8.37
CA ALA A 127 -13.96 3.18 -8.06
C ALA A 127 -13.83 2.76 -6.58
N GLY A 128 -13.20 3.54 -5.71
CA GLY A 128 -13.04 3.19 -4.29
C GLY A 128 -12.13 2.00 -3.98
N HIS A 129 -11.21 1.65 -4.88
CA HIS A 129 -10.28 0.54 -4.69
C HIS A 129 -9.12 0.94 -3.76
N VAL A 130 -9.40 1.18 -2.47
CA VAL A 130 -8.40 1.62 -1.48
C VAL A 130 -7.20 0.68 -1.39
N PHE A 131 -7.45 -0.63 -1.35
CA PHE A 131 -6.37 -1.63 -1.32
C PHE A 131 -5.49 -1.58 -2.57
N TYR A 132 -6.07 -1.29 -3.74
CA TYR A 132 -5.29 -1.11 -4.95
C TYR A 132 -4.34 0.09 -4.80
N LEU A 133 -4.85 1.23 -4.32
CA LEU A 133 -4.07 2.45 -4.14
C LEU A 133 -2.97 2.27 -3.09
N MET A 134 -3.25 1.57 -1.99
CA MET A 134 -2.26 1.21 -0.97
C MET A 134 -1.19 0.29 -1.55
N SER A 135 -1.58 -0.77 -2.27
CA SER A 135 -0.64 -1.67 -2.94
C SER A 135 0.22 -0.93 -3.97
N TYR A 136 -0.38 -0.01 -4.69
CA TYR A 136 0.30 0.85 -5.66
C TYR A 136 1.32 1.77 -4.98
N ALA A 137 1.00 2.37 -3.84
CA ALA A 137 1.94 3.19 -3.06
C ALA A 137 3.08 2.38 -2.42
N CYS A 138 2.81 1.16 -1.97
CA CYS A 138 3.84 0.27 -1.37
C CYS A 138 4.79 -0.35 -2.40
N SER A 139 4.37 -0.47 -3.67
CA SER A 139 5.14 -1.16 -4.70
C SER A 139 6.55 -0.60 -4.93
N PRO A 140 6.76 0.74 -5.06
CA PRO A 140 8.12 1.26 -5.21
C PRO A 140 8.95 1.16 -3.93
N LEU A 141 8.32 1.23 -2.74
CA LEU A 141 9.01 1.04 -1.45
C LEU A 141 9.55 -0.38 -1.34
N LEU A 142 8.75 -1.38 -1.69
CA LEU A 142 9.19 -2.78 -1.79
C LEU A 142 10.41 -2.92 -2.69
N LEU A 143 10.33 -2.43 -3.93
CA LEU A 143 11.41 -2.57 -4.90
C LEU A 143 12.68 -1.84 -4.44
N GLY A 144 12.53 -0.65 -3.85
CA GLY A 144 13.64 0.15 -3.32
C GLY A 144 14.32 -0.55 -2.15
N CYS A 145 13.54 -0.98 -1.15
CA CYS A 145 14.08 -1.72 0.00
C CYS A 145 14.73 -3.04 -0.41
N PHE A 146 14.14 -3.77 -1.36
CA PHE A 146 14.73 -4.99 -1.90
C PHE A 146 16.05 -4.71 -2.61
N ALA A 147 16.09 -3.69 -3.48
CA ALA A 147 17.30 -3.29 -4.19
C ALA A 147 18.44 -2.91 -3.24
N VAL A 148 18.14 -2.09 -2.22
CA VAL A 148 19.10 -1.73 -1.15
C VAL A 148 19.58 -2.97 -0.40
N SER A 149 18.67 -3.91 -0.09
CA SER A 149 19.02 -5.11 0.67
C SER A 149 20.07 -6.01 0.03
N VAL A 150 20.29 -5.89 -1.28
CA VAL A 150 21.21 -6.76 -2.06
C VAL A 150 22.37 -6.00 -2.72
N HIS A 151 22.47 -4.68 -2.52
CA HIS A 151 23.38 -3.79 -3.26
C HIS A 151 24.87 -4.18 -3.12
N GLU A 152 25.31 -4.59 -1.93
CA GLU A 152 26.73 -4.84 -1.62
C GLU A 152 27.12 -6.32 -1.65
N GLY A 153 26.29 -7.19 -2.26
CA GLY A 153 26.53 -8.64 -2.29
C GLY A 153 26.35 -9.34 -0.94
N ARG A 154 26.06 -8.59 0.13
CA ARG A 154 25.55 -9.08 1.41
C ARG A 154 24.09 -8.69 1.54
N ILE A 155 23.33 -9.51 2.26
CA ILE A 155 21.91 -9.26 2.52
C ILE A 155 21.80 -8.35 3.74
N ASP A 156 21.40 -7.09 3.53
CA ASP A 156 20.99 -6.22 4.64
C ASP A 156 19.61 -6.65 5.15
N ARG A 157 19.61 -7.19 6.38
CA ARG A 157 18.42 -7.74 7.02
C ARG A 157 17.38 -6.66 7.32
N ARG A 158 17.79 -5.42 7.60
CA ARG A 158 16.86 -4.34 7.92
C ARG A 158 16.05 -3.95 6.68
N SER A 159 16.73 -3.69 5.56
CA SER A 159 16.07 -3.38 4.30
C SER A 159 15.24 -4.57 3.78
N LEU A 160 15.72 -5.81 3.96
CA LEU A 160 14.94 -7.00 3.60
C LEU A 160 13.66 -7.15 4.45
N ALA A 161 13.72 -6.86 5.75
CA ALA A 161 12.55 -6.89 6.62
C ALA A 161 11.52 -5.82 6.21
N LEU A 162 11.97 -4.61 5.88
CA LEU A 162 11.11 -3.56 5.33
C LEU A 162 10.51 -3.96 3.97
N ALA A 163 11.30 -4.58 3.10
CA ALA A 163 10.81 -5.13 1.84
C ALA A 163 9.73 -6.20 2.07
N ALA A 164 9.91 -7.11 3.03
CA ALA A 164 8.91 -8.12 3.37
C ALA A 164 7.62 -7.50 3.93
N LEU A 165 7.72 -6.45 4.75
CA LEU A 165 6.58 -5.68 5.23
C LEU A 165 5.81 -5.05 4.06
N PHE A 166 6.49 -4.30 3.19
CA PHE A 166 5.85 -3.66 2.03
C PHE A 166 5.33 -4.67 1.02
N PHE A 167 5.97 -5.83 0.85
CA PHE A 167 5.44 -6.91 0.01
C PHE A 167 4.13 -7.45 0.56
N THR A 168 4.05 -7.66 1.88
CA THR A 168 2.83 -8.13 2.54
C THR A 168 1.70 -7.12 2.39
N LEU A 169 1.98 -5.83 2.64
CA LEU A 169 1.01 -4.75 2.43
C LEU A 169 0.59 -4.61 0.97
N ALA A 170 1.54 -4.73 0.03
CA ALA A 170 1.24 -4.62 -1.38
C ALA A 170 0.43 -5.82 -1.92
N CYS A 171 0.57 -7.00 -1.32
CA CYS A 171 -0.25 -8.15 -1.65
C CYS A 171 -1.67 -8.11 -1.05
N ALA A 172 -2.06 -7.02 -0.36
CA ALA A 172 -3.45 -6.82 0.06
C ALA A 172 -4.43 -6.87 -1.12
N HIS A 173 -3.99 -6.41 -2.31
CA HIS A 173 -4.74 -6.55 -3.55
C HIS A 173 -4.11 -7.64 -4.44
N ALA A 174 -4.86 -8.70 -4.77
CA ALA A 174 -4.33 -9.93 -5.37
C ALA A 174 -3.55 -9.74 -6.69
N ILE A 175 -3.95 -8.78 -7.54
CA ILE A 175 -3.28 -8.50 -8.82
C ILE A 175 -1.81 -8.06 -8.66
N PHE A 176 -1.43 -7.49 -7.52
CA PHE A 176 -0.07 -7.02 -7.29
C PHE A 176 0.90 -8.17 -7.02
N LEU A 177 0.45 -9.32 -6.52
CA LEU A 177 1.33 -10.46 -6.27
C LEU A 177 2.09 -10.91 -7.53
N PRO A 178 1.42 -11.33 -8.63
CA PRO A 178 2.12 -11.76 -9.83
C PRO A 178 2.94 -10.64 -10.47
N MET A 179 2.44 -9.40 -10.44
CA MET A 179 3.17 -8.23 -10.98
C MET A 179 4.47 -7.98 -10.23
N LEU A 180 4.44 -7.96 -8.89
CA LEU A 180 5.61 -7.69 -8.06
C LEU A 180 6.60 -8.86 -8.09
N LEU A 181 6.12 -10.10 -8.13
CA LEU A 181 6.98 -11.26 -8.34
C LEU A 181 7.72 -11.16 -9.67
N PHE A 182 7.02 -10.82 -10.75
CA PHE A 182 7.63 -10.62 -12.05
C PHE A 182 8.73 -9.53 -11.99
N LEU A 183 8.44 -8.37 -11.39
CA LEU A 183 9.40 -7.27 -11.27
C LEU A 183 10.62 -7.64 -10.40
N LEU A 184 10.40 -8.35 -9.28
CA LEU A 184 11.49 -8.82 -8.40
C LEU A 184 12.37 -9.86 -9.10
N VAL A 185 11.76 -10.81 -9.83
CA VAL A 185 12.50 -11.78 -10.63
C VAL A 185 13.28 -11.08 -11.74
N ALA A 186 12.65 -10.14 -12.47
CA ALA A 186 13.33 -9.34 -13.47
C ALA A 186 14.52 -8.57 -12.87
N TYR A 187 14.35 -7.96 -11.69
CA TYR A 187 15.45 -7.32 -10.97
C TYR A 187 16.57 -8.31 -10.61
N CYS A 188 16.23 -9.50 -10.10
CA CYS A 188 17.20 -10.56 -9.81
C CYS A 188 17.96 -11.07 -11.04
N LEU A 189 17.37 -11.02 -12.22
CA LEU A 189 18.01 -11.47 -13.46
C LEU A 189 18.85 -10.36 -14.12
N PHE A 190 18.31 -9.15 -14.20
CA PHE A 190 18.87 -8.09 -15.05
C PHE A 190 19.65 -6.99 -14.30
N ALA A 191 19.51 -6.88 -12.98
CA ALA A 191 20.17 -5.79 -12.24
C ALA A 191 21.63 -6.11 -11.85
N GLY A 192 22.62 -5.49 -12.51
CA GLY A 192 24.04 -5.61 -12.13
C GLY A 192 24.69 -6.95 -12.49
N ASP A 193 25.70 -7.37 -11.73
CA ASP A 193 26.56 -8.51 -12.08
C ASP A 193 25.86 -9.88 -11.88
N LEU A 194 25.92 -10.74 -12.89
CA LEU A 194 25.42 -12.12 -12.87
C LEU A 194 26.06 -12.95 -11.75
N ARG A 195 27.29 -12.66 -11.36
CA ARG A 195 27.96 -13.35 -10.24
C ARG A 195 27.21 -13.19 -8.91
N ARG A 196 26.38 -12.14 -8.78
CA ARG A 196 25.59 -11.85 -7.59
C ARG A 196 24.16 -12.39 -7.65
N ILE A 197 23.80 -13.12 -8.70
CA ILE A 197 22.43 -13.64 -8.89
C ILE A 197 22.01 -14.55 -7.74
N LEU A 198 22.92 -15.39 -7.22
CA LEU A 198 22.61 -16.32 -6.14
C LEU A 198 22.27 -15.60 -4.83
N GLY A 199 22.95 -14.49 -4.53
CA GLY A 199 22.65 -13.65 -3.37
C GLY A 199 21.27 -12.99 -3.48
N ARG A 200 20.91 -12.50 -4.68
CA ARG A 200 19.59 -11.91 -4.98
C ARG A 200 18.48 -12.96 -4.92
N ALA A 201 18.70 -14.14 -5.48
CA ALA A 201 17.78 -15.27 -5.41
C ALA A 201 17.55 -15.72 -3.95
N LYS A 202 18.60 -15.76 -3.13
CA LYS A 202 18.50 -16.05 -1.70
C LYS A 202 17.67 -15.00 -0.96
N ALA A 203 17.89 -13.71 -1.23
CA ALA A 203 17.09 -12.64 -0.65
C ALA A 203 15.62 -12.73 -1.06
N LEU A 204 15.33 -13.04 -2.33
CA LEU A 204 13.98 -13.26 -2.82
C LEU A 204 13.32 -14.46 -2.12
N ALA A 205 14.03 -15.58 -1.98
CA ALA A 205 13.52 -16.75 -1.26
C ALA A 205 13.18 -16.43 0.20
N LEU A 206 14.04 -15.66 0.89
CA LEU A 206 13.78 -15.21 2.26
C LEU A 206 12.56 -14.29 2.34
N LEU A 207 12.40 -13.37 1.39
CA LEU A 207 11.23 -12.49 1.30
C LEU A 207 9.94 -13.29 1.13
N LEU A 208 9.95 -14.29 0.25
CA LEU A 208 8.80 -15.18 0.04
C LEU A 208 8.50 -16.05 1.26
N ALA A 209 9.53 -16.56 1.94
CA ALA A 209 9.38 -17.31 3.18
C ALA A 209 8.77 -16.46 4.30
N ALA A 210 9.17 -15.19 4.43
CA ALA A 210 8.57 -14.26 5.39
C ALA A 210 7.08 -14.03 5.06
N PHE A 211 6.75 -13.79 3.80
CA PHE A 211 5.37 -13.60 3.35
C PHE A 211 4.49 -14.82 3.61
N THR A 212 4.97 -16.03 3.31
CA THR A 212 4.21 -17.26 3.56
C THR A 212 4.05 -17.53 5.06
N ALA A 213 5.06 -17.24 5.87
CA ALA A 213 4.99 -17.36 7.32
C ALA A 213 3.92 -16.42 7.92
N VAL A 214 3.89 -15.15 7.52
CA VAL A 214 2.87 -14.19 7.97
C VAL A 214 1.47 -14.66 7.59
N ASN A 215 1.28 -15.11 6.35
CA ASN A 215 -0.02 -15.62 5.90
C ASN A 215 -0.43 -16.93 6.60
N ALA A 216 0.53 -17.81 6.90
CA ALA A 216 0.26 -19.03 7.66
C ALA A 216 -0.16 -18.70 9.10
N ALA A 217 0.50 -17.74 9.74
CA ALA A 217 0.14 -17.25 11.07
C ALA A 217 -1.27 -16.64 11.08
N ARG A 218 -1.60 -15.80 10.07
CA ARG A 218 -2.94 -15.23 9.91
C ARG A 218 -4.02 -16.30 9.73
N ARG A 219 -3.76 -17.35 8.93
CA ARG A 219 -4.70 -18.47 8.75
C ARG A 219 -4.91 -19.26 10.04
N ARG A 220 -3.85 -19.50 10.82
CA ARG A 220 -3.96 -20.16 12.13
C ARG A 220 -4.76 -19.33 13.13
N ALA A 221 -4.50 -18.03 13.20
CA ALA A 221 -5.26 -17.13 14.09
C ALA A 221 -6.75 -17.14 13.76
N ARG A 222 -7.11 -17.17 12.46
CA ARG A 222 -8.51 -17.29 12.01
C ARG A 222 -9.15 -18.64 12.30
N ALA A 223 -8.38 -19.72 12.40
CA ALA A 223 -8.91 -21.04 12.72
C ALA A 223 -9.17 -21.25 14.22
N LEU A 224 -8.66 -20.34 15.07
CA LEU A 224 -8.81 -20.39 16.53
C LEU A 224 -9.85 -19.39 17.06
N ALA A 225 -10.33 -18.48 16.21
CA ALA A 225 -11.36 -17.49 16.52
C ALA A 225 -12.71 -17.98 16.00
#